data_AF-A0A9Q8RI45-F1
#
_entry.id   AF-A0A9Q8RI45-F1
#
_cell.length_a   1.000
_cell.length_b   1.000
_cell.length_c   1.000
_cell.angle_alpha   90.00
_cell.angle_beta   90.00
_cell.angle_gamma   90.00
#
_symmetry.space_group_name_H-M   'P 1'
#
loop_
_entity.id
_entity.type
_entity.pdbx_description
1 polymer ?
#
loop_
_entity_poly.entity_id
_entity_poly.type
_entity_poly.pdbx_seq_one_letter_code
_entity_poly.pdbx_strand_id
1 'polypeptide(L)'
;MQTLIYLVSKSDPLLFWNLEITGNSFTVISCDEFGLDTEKTQVFETDEICFQEAEKLLREKLNNGYKKVSPETLQRIDRLEDRLGSLAMKYRAGDLGPKEEKKIILEYHKVLNILFQRDLIHFWSQRPDLDSCLPDELMPKFYRDHWNRIIRKRDTNL
;
A
#
# COMPACT_ATOMS: atom_id res chain seq x y z
N MET A 1 -13.64 -1.36 -21.85
CA MET A 1 -12.52 -2.16 -21.27
C MET A 1 -11.91 -1.31 -20.16
N GLN A 2 -11.65 -1.89 -19.00
CA GLN A 2 -11.04 -1.19 -17.86
C GLN A 2 -9.62 -1.71 -17.68
N THR A 3 -8.63 -0.81 -17.57
CA THR A 3 -7.22 -1.16 -17.36
C THR A 3 -6.73 -0.46 -16.11
N LEU A 4 -6.11 -1.20 -15.19
CA LEU A 4 -5.56 -0.66 -13.95
C LEU A 4 -4.07 -0.94 -13.86
N ILE A 5 -3.28 0.12 -13.68
CA ILE A 5 -1.82 0.08 -13.62
C ILE A 5 -1.37 0.67 -12.30
N TYR A 6 -0.64 -0.13 -11.53
CA TYR A 6 -0.04 0.31 -10.28
C TYR A 6 1.44 0.55 -10.48
N LEU A 7 1.92 1.72 -10.09
CA LEU A 7 3.35 2.06 -10.05
C LEU A 7 3.76 2.52 -8.66
N VAL A 8 4.99 2.22 -8.30
CA VAL A 8 5.58 2.67 -7.03
C VAL A 8 6.99 3.16 -7.24
N SER A 9 7.42 4.14 -6.45
CA SER A 9 8.75 4.70 -6.56
C SER A 9 9.81 3.70 -6.10
N LYS A 10 10.93 3.64 -6.82
CA LYS A 10 12.12 2.88 -6.43
C LYS A 10 12.86 3.53 -5.26
N SER A 11 12.72 4.85 -5.06
CA SER A 11 13.43 5.61 -4.02
C SER A 11 12.70 5.66 -2.69
N ASP A 12 11.38 5.88 -2.71
CA ASP A 12 10.53 5.85 -1.51
C ASP A 12 9.31 4.96 -1.76
N PRO A 13 9.23 3.76 -1.13
CA PRO A 13 8.10 2.84 -1.27
C PRO A 13 6.73 3.45 -0.94
N LEU A 14 6.69 4.55 -0.19
CA LEU A 14 5.45 5.24 0.18
C LEU A 14 4.86 6.07 -0.96
N LEU A 15 5.69 6.43 -1.94
CA LEU A 15 5.25 7.16 -3.12
C LEU A 15 4.72 6.18 -4.16
N PHE A 16 3.41 6.25 -4.40
CA PHE A 16 2.75 5.46 -5.44
C PHE A 16 2.08 6.36 -6.47
N TRP A 17 1.84 5.75 -7.63
CA TRP A 17 1.14 6.37 -8.74
C TRP A 17 0.35 5.29 -9.47
N ASN A 18 -0.97 5.36 -9.39
CA ASN A 18 -1.88 4.43 -10.00
C ASN A 18 -2.62 5.12 -11.14
N LEU A 19 -2.89 4.36 -12.19
CA LEU A 19 -3.62 4.82 -13.36
C LEU A 19 -4.72 3.82 -13.68
N GLU A 20 -5.95 4.28 -13.59
CA GLU A 20 -7.14 3.57 -14.01
C GLU A 20 -7.64 4.16 -15.32
N ILE A 21 -7.86 3.34 -16.34
CA ILE A 21 -8.37 3.77 -17.66
C ILE A 21 -9.71 3.09 -17.89
N THR A 22 -10.74 3.89 -18.16
CA THR A 22 -12.10 3.43 -18.43
C THR A 22 -12.66 4.20 -19.63
N GLY A 23 -12.69 3.53 -20.80
CA GLY A 23 -13.12 4.14 -22.06
C GLY A 23 -12.26 5.35 -22.44
N ASN A 24 -12.90 6.49 -22.67
CA ASN A 24 -12.27 7.76 -23.02
C ASN A 24 -11.82 8.57 -21.79
N SER A 25 -11.69 7.95 -20.63
CA SER A 25 -11.27 8.63 -19.40
C SER A 25 -10.21 7.84 -18.66
N PHE A 26 -9.35 8.55 -17.95
CA PHE A 26 -8.49 7.93 -16.95
C PHE A 26 -8.55 8.69 -15.62
N THR A 27 -8.27 7.95 -14.55
CA THR A 27 -8.10 8.46 -13.20
C THR A 27 -6.69 8.15 -12.73
N VAL A 28 -5.98 9.19 -12.30
CA VAL A 28 -4.68 9.08 -11.65
C VAL A 28 -4.89 9.19 -10.15
N ILE A 29 -4.41 8.21 -9.40
CA ILE A 29 -4.39 8.23 -7.94
C ILE A 29 -2.93 8.19 -7.50
N SER A 30 -2.48 9.17 -6.74
CA SER A 30 -1.08 9.22 -6.30
C SER A 30 -0.92 9.73 -4.90
N CYS A 31 0.09 9.22 -4.21
CA CYS A 31 0.53 9.70 -2.91
C CYS A 31 1.78 10.54 -3.08
N ASP A 32 1.74 11.76 -2.56
CA ASP A 32 2.85 12.70 -2.62
C ASP A 32 3.88 12.48 -1.48
N GLU A 33 4.95 13.28 -1.48
CA GLU A 33 6.03 13.20 -0.47
C GLU A 33 5.57 13.51 0.96
N PHE A 34 4.38 14.11 1.10
CA PHE A 34 3.72 14.40 2.36
C PHE A 34 2.74 13.29 2.75
N GLY A 35 2.65 12.21 1.97
CA GLY A 35 1.77 11.11 2.25
C GLY A 35 0.29 11.47 2.11
N LEU A 36 -0.03 12.48 1.30
CA LEU A 36 -1.39 12.88 0.96
C LEU A 36 -1.79 12.23 -0.36
N ASP A 37 -2.93 11.54 -0.33
CA ASP A 37 -3.51 10.94 -1.51
C ASP A 37 -4.21 12.01 -2.35
N THR A 38 -3.94 11.99 -3.65
CA THR A 38 -4.51 12.87 -4.65
C THR A 38 -5.15 12.02 -5.73
N GLU A 39 -6.36 12.41 -6.13
CA GLU A 39 -7.09 11.77 -7.21
C GLU A 39 -7.43 12.80 -8.28
N LYS A 40 -7.10 12.49 -9.54
CA LYS A 40 -7.38 13.35 -10.68
C LYS A 40 -7.94 12.54 -11.83
N THR A 41 -9.20 12.81 -12.17
CA THR A 41 -9.87 12.25 -13.34
C THR A 41 -9.72 13.19 -14.53
N GLN A 42 -9.48 12.64 -15.71
CA GLN A 42 -9.47 13.37 -16.97
C GLN A 42 -10.25 12.60 -18.03
N VAL A 43 -11.10 13.32 -18.76
CA VAL A 43 -11.94 12.80 -19.85
C VAL A 43 -11.42 13.37 -21.17
N PHE A 44 -11.40 12.53 -22.20
CA PHE A 44 -10.90 12.81 -23.53
C PHE A 44 -12.02 12.65 -24.57
N GLU A 45 -11.79 13.15 -25.77
CA GLU A 45 -12.77 13.08 -26.85
C GLU A 45 -12.97 11.64 -27.34
N THR A 46 -11.91 10.84 -27.39
CA THR A 46 -11.97 9.43 -27.82
C THR A 46 -11.12 8.52 -26.92
N ASP A 47 -11.42 7.22 -26.96
CA ASP A 47 -10.65 6.17 -26.31
C ASP A 47 -9.18 6.16 -26.78
N GLU A 48 -8.93 6.40 -28.07
CA GLU A 48 -7.57 6.44 -28.63
C GLU A 48 -6.72 7.57 -28.06
N ILE A 49 -7.29 8.78 -27.93
CA ILE A 49 -6.58 9.93 -27.34
C ILE A 49 -6.28 9.66 -25.86
N CYS A 50 -7.26 9.11 -25.14
CA CYS A 50 -7.09 8.71 -23.74
C CYS A 50 -5.93 7.70 -23.59
N PHE A 51 -5.88 6.68 -24.44
CA PHE A 51 -4.84 5.66 -24.38
C PHE A 51 -3.44 6.22 -24.70
N GLN A 52 -3.32 7.10 -25.70
CA GLN A 52 -2.04 7.72 -26.05
C GLN A 52 -1.47 8.56 -24.90
N GLU A 53 -2.31 9.38 -24.25
CA GLU A 53 -1.84 10.19 -23.11
C GLU A 53 -1.55 9.34 -21.87
N ALA A 54 -2.37 8.33 -21.60
CA ALA A 54 -2.09 7.34 -20.56
C ALA A 54 -0.72 6.66 -20.77
N GLU A 55 -0.40 6.26 -21.99
CA GLU A 55 0.89 5.62 -22.31
C GLU A 55 2.07 6.59 -22.12
N LYS A 56 1.91 7.85 -22.51
CA LYS A 56 2.93 8.89 -22.30
C LYS A 56 3.22 9.10 -20.82
N LEU A 57 2.20 9.30 -20.00
CA LEU A 57 2.33 9.46 -18.54
C LEU A 57 3.01 8.24 -17.90
N LEU A 58 2.62 7.04 -18.33
CA LEU A 58 3.23 5.80 -17.85
C LEU A 58 4.73 5.76 -18.17
N ARG A 59 5.13 6.10 -19.40
CA ARG A 59 6.55 6.15 -19.80
C ARG A 59 7.34 7.18 -18.98
N GLU A 60 6.78 8.37 -18.76
CA GLU A 60 7.40 9.40 -17.93
C GLU A 60 7.64 8.91 -16.49
N LYS A 61 6.65 8.27 -15.87
CA LYS A 61 6.80 7.72 -14.51
C LYS A 61 7.85 6.63 -14.43
N LEU A 62 7.87 5.69 -15.39
CA LEU A 62 8.87 4.63 -15.44
C LEU A 62 10.29 5.18 -15.60
N ASN A 63 10.46 6.23 -16.41
CA ASN A 63 11.74 6.94 -16.56
C ASN A 63 12.14 7.68 -15.28
N ASN A 64 11.18 8.19 -14.53
CA ASN A 64 11.38 8.89 -13.25
C ASN A 64 11.51 7.94 -12.05
N GLY A 65 11.95 6.69 -12.29
CA GLY A 65 12.27 5.78 -11.20
C GLY A 65 11.08 5.06 -10.59
N TYR A 66 9.91 5.04 -11.23
CA TYR A 66 8.82 4.16 -10.80
C TYR A 66 8.98 2.74 -11.38
N LYS A 67 8.35 1.75 -10.74
CA LYS A 67 8.26 0.36 -11.21
C LYS A 67 6.81 -0.12 -11.20
N LYS A 68 6.44 -0.92 -12.20
CA LYS A 68 5.11 -1.59 -12.24
C LYS A 68 5.01 -2.63 -11.13
N VAL A 69 3.84 -2.68 -10.51
CA VAL A 69 3.43 -3.79 -9.63
C VAL A 69 2.70 -4.82 -10.46
N SER A 70 3.01 -6.10 -10.27
CA SER A 70 2.24 -7.16 -10.93
C SER A 70 0.92 -7.41 -10.17
N PRO A 71 -0.17 -7.78 -10.84
CA PRO A 71 -1.43 -8.13 -10.18
C PRO A 71 -1.27 -9.21 -9.11
N GLU A 72 -0.39 -10.18 -9.32
CA GLU A 72 -0.12 -11.25 -8.35
C GLU A 72 0.53 -10.71 -7.07
N THR A 73 1.35 -9.67 -7.19
CA THR A 73 1.98 -9.00 -6.05
C THR A 73 0.95 -8.26 -5.22
N LEU A 74 0.01 -7.54 -5.85
CA LEU A 74 -1.10 -6.89 -5.17
C LEU A 74 -1.99 -7.91 -4.45
N GLN A 75 -2.42 -8.97 -5.15
CA GLN A 75 -3.20 -10.04 -4.54
C GLN A 75 -2.48 -10.72 -3.36
N ARG A 76 -1.15 -10.84 -3.43
CA ARG A 76 -0.36 -11.38 -2.33
C ARG A 76 -0.39 -10.44 -1.11
N ILE A 77 -0.36 -9.13 -1.34
CA ILE A 77 -0.43 -8.11 -0.29
C ILE A 77 -1.80 -8.12 0.37
N ASP A 78 -2.88 -8.08 -0.42
CA ASP A 78 -4.26 -8.13 0.09
C ASP A 78 -4.46 -9.35 1.01
N ARG A 79 -4.01 -10.53 0.59
CA ARG A 79 -4.09 -11.76 1.40
C ARG A 79 -3.30 -11.69 2.71
N LEU A 80 -2.17 -10.96 2.72
CA LEU A 80 -1.36 -10.78 3.91
C LEU A 80 -2.03 -9.78 4.86
N GLU A 81 -2.65 -8.72 4.34
CA GLU A 81 -3.46 -7.77 5.11
C GLU A 81 -4.68 -8.43 5.75
N ASP A 82 -5.45 -9.20 4.97
CA ASP A 82 -6.58 -10.00 5.47
C ASP A 82 -6.15 -10.93 6.61
N ARG A 83 -4.94 -11.48 6.49
CA ARG A 83 -4.37 -12.35 7.51
C ARG A 83 -3.96 -11.58 8.77
N LEU A 84 -3.42 -10.36 8.66
CA LEU A 84 -3.18 -9.48 9.81
C LEU A 84 -4.50 -9.16 10.52
N GLY A 85 -5.53 -8.76 9.76
CA GLY A 85 -6.88 -8.49 10.28
C GLY A 85 -7.47 -9.67 11.02
N SER A 86 -7.43 -10.85 10.41
CA SER A 86 -7.90 -12.09 11.03
C SER A 86 -7.16 -12.45 12.32
N LEU A 87 -5.84 -12.23 12.38
CA LEU A 87 -5.03 -12.52 13.56
C LEU A 87 -5.31 -11.51 14.68
N ALA A 88 -5.40 -10.22 14.36
CA ALA A 88 -5.73 -9.17 15.32
C ALA A 88 -7.14 -9.36 15.89
N MET A 89 -8.12 -9.71 15.04
CA MET A 89 -9.48 -10.02 15.47
C MET A 89 -9.52 -11.22 16.44
N LYS A 90 -8.82 -12.31 16.11
CA LYS A 90 -8.71 -13.47 17.01
C LYS A 90 -8.05 -13.13 18.34
N TYR A 91 -7.02 -12.29 18.33
CA TYR A 91 -6.39 -11.82 19.55
C TYR A 91 -7.37 -11.01 20.42
N ARG A 92 -8.13 -10.09 19.82
CA ARG A 92 -9.08 -9.23 20.54
C ARG A 92 -10.33 -9.96 21.06
N ALA A 93 -10.67 -11.13 20.50
CA ALA A 93 -11.78 -11.93 20.99
C ALA A 93 -11.62 -12.33 22.48
N GLY A 94 -10.38 -12.42 22.97
CA GLY A 94 -10.07 -12.55 24.40
C GLY A 94 -10.44 -13.89 25.03
N ASP A 95 -10.79 -14.90 24.23
CA ASP A 95 -11.18 -16.24 24.65
C ASP A 95 -10.03 -17.26 24.58
N LEU A 96 -8.79 -16.78 24.38
CA LEU A 96 -7.60 -17.59 24.14
C LEU A 96 -6.77 -17.80 25.40
N GLY A 97 -6.15 -18.97 25.49
CA GLY A 97 -5.13 -19.24 26.50
C GLY A 97 -3.79 -18.55 26.18
N PRO A 98 -2.89 -18.39 27.18
CA PRO A 98 -1.60 -17.71 26.98
C PRO A 98 -0.71 -18.33 25.89
N LYS A 99 -0.86 -19.63 25.61
CA LYS A 99 -0.10 -20.32 24.56
C LYS A 99 -0.59 -19.92 23.17
N GLU A 100 -1.91 -19.86 22.99
CA GLU A 100 -2.57 -19.49 21.76
C GLU A 100 -2.35 -18.01 21.44
N GLU A 101 -2.44 -17.12 22.43
CA GLU A 101 -2.10 -15.70 22.27
C GLU A 101 -0.67 -15.51 21.75
N LYS A 102 0.31 -16.16 22.41
CA LYS A 102 1.71 -16.09 21.99
C LYS A 102 1.90 -16.60 20.56
N LYS A 103 1.17 -17.63 20.16
CA LYS A 103 1.19 -18.16 18.79
C LYS A 103 0.62 -17.15 17.80
N ILE A 104 -0.49 -16.48 18.11
CA ILE A 104 -1.07 -15.45 17.26
C ILE A 104 -0.12 -14.27 17.09
N ILE A 105 0.47 -13.77 18.17
CA ILE A 105 1.42 -12.65 18.12
C ILE A 105 2.62 -13.02 17.23
N LEU A 106 3.16 -14.22 17.39
CA LEU A 106 4.28 -14.70 16.56
C LEU A 106 3.92 -14.78 15.07
N GLU A 107 2.74 -15.32 14.75
CA GLU A 107 2.27 -15.40 13.36
C GLU A 107 1.99 -14.01 12.78
N TYR A 108 1.44 -13.09 13.57
CA TYR A 108 1.22 -11.70 13.18
C TYR A 108 2.55 -11.02 12.83
N HIS A 109 3.57 -11.15 13.69
CA HIS A 109 4.91 -10.60 13.41
C HIS A 109 5.54 -11.19 12.15
N LYS A 110 5.34 -12.49 11.86
CA LYS A 110 5.82 -13.09 10.61
C LYS A 110 5.16 -12.47 9.38
N VAL A 111 3.85 -12.31 9.40
CA VAL A 111 3.09 -11.69 8.30
C VAL A 111 3.54 -10.24 8.11
N LEU A 112 3.65 -9.48 9.19
CA LEU A 112 4.13 -8.10 9.15
C LEU A 112 5.56 -8.03 8.60
N ASN A 113 6.47 -8.91 9.03
CA ASN A 113 7.82 -8.98 8.49
C ASN A 113 7.83 -9.23 6.97
N ILE A 114 6.96 -10.13 6.47
CA ILE A 114 6.84 -10.39 5.03
C ILE A 114 6.41 -9.13 4.27
N LEU A 115 5.39 -8.42 4.77
CA LEU A 115 4.94 -7.15 4.17
C LEU A 115 6.04 -6.09 4.17
N PHE A 116 6.89 -6.07 5.19
CA PHE A 116 8.04 -5.15 5.30
C PHE A 116 9.31 -5.61 4.55
N GLN A 117 9.30 -6.75 3.87
CA GLN A 117 10.44 -7.14 3.04
C GLN A 117 10.57 -6.21 1.83
N ARG A 118 11.81 -6.02 1.35
CA ARG A 118 12.12 -5.12 0.22
C ARG A 118 11.39 -5.45 -1.08
N ASP A 119 10.81 -6.64 -1.23
CA ASP A 119 10.00 -7.01 -2.39
C ASP A 119 8.56 -6.50 -2.28
N LEU A 120 7.98 -6.41 -1.07
CA LEU A 120 6.57 -6.05 -0.85
C LEU A 120 6.36 -4.68 -0.22
N ILE A 121 7.32 -4.17 0.54
CA ILE A 121 7.20 -2.89 1.25
C ILE A 121 6.90 -1.71 0.32
N HIS A 122 7.30 -1.83 -0.95
CA HIS A 122 7.04 -0.83 -1.99
C HIS A 122 5.61 -0.77 -2.46
N PHE A 123 4.79 -1.77 -2.14
CA PHE A 123 3.48 -1.97 -2.74
C PHE A 123 2.36 -2.03 -1.69
N TRP A 124 2.70 -1.92 -0.42
CA TRP A 124 1.78 -1.98 0.70
C TRP A 124 1.49 -0.58 1.22
N SER A 125 0.23 -0.11 1.17
CA SER A 125 -0.19 1.14 1.79
C SER A 125 -0.14 0.98 3.30
N GLN A 126 0.84 1.62 3.93
CA GLN A 126 1.43 1.19 5.19
C GLN A 126 0.64 1.50 6.47
N ARG A 127 -0.68 1.27 6.44
CA ARG A 127 -1.46 1.14 7.66
C ARG A 127 -2.41 -0.03 7.47
N PRO A 128 -2.14 -1.20 8.10
CA PRO A 128 -3.24 -2.12 8.34
C PRO A 128 -4.32 -1.31 9.04
N ASP A 129 -5.59 -1.50 8.67
CA ASP A 129 -6.69 -0.85 9.36
C ASP A 129 -6.50 -0.91 10.88
N LEU A 130 -7.05 0.05 11.61
CA LEU A 130 -6.92 0.05 13.07
C LEU A 130 -7.38 -1.30 13.65
N ASP A 131 -8.41 -1.87 13.03
CA ASP A 131 -8.96 -3.19 13.34
C ASP A 131 -8.06 -4.35 12.91
N SER A 132 -7.03 -4.10 12.13
CA SER A 132 -5.97 -5.04 11.75
C SER A 132 -4.69 -4.89 12.57
N CYS A 133 -4.61 -3.94 13.52
CA CYS A 133 -3.44 -3.74 14.38
C CYS A 133 -3.55 -4.45 15.74
N LEU A 134 -2.52 -5.19 16.14
CA LEU A 134 -2.35 -5.57 17.56
C LEU A 134 -2.13 -4.32 18.45
N PRO A 135 -2.36 -4.41 19.78
CA PRO A 135 -1.98 -3.36 20.72
C PRO A 135 -0.53 -2.90 20.53
N ASP A 136 -0.28 -1.61 20.75
CA ASP A 136 1.01 -0.97 20.47
C ASP A 136 2.18 -1.62 21.22
N GLU A 137 1.95 -2.13 22.42
CA GLU A 137 2.99 -2.82 23.20
C GLU A 137 3.46 -4.12 22.54
N LEU A 138 2.58 -4.76 21.76
CA LEU A 138 2.82 -6.01 21.06
C LEU A 138 3.33 -5.80 19.64
N MET A 139 3.34 -4.56 19.14
CA MET A 139 3.86 -4.26 17.81
C MET A 139 5.41 -4.33 17.78
N PRO A 140 6.03 -4.80 16.69
CA PRO A 140 7.49 -4.76 16.57
C PRO A 140 8.05 -3.34 16.59
N LYS A 141 9.21 -3.13 17.24
CA LYS A 141 9.85 -1.81 17.34
C LYS A 141 10.11 -1.18 15.98
N PHE A 142 10.60 -1.95 15.01
CA PHE A 142 10.90 -1.42 13.67
C PHE A 142 9.64 -0.88 12.98
N TYR A 143 8.48 -1.51 13.20
CA TYR A 143 7.20 -1.04 12.67
C TYR A 143 6.83 0.31 13.28
N ARG A 144 6.89 0.41 14.62
CA ARG A 144 6.62 1.68 15.33
C ARG A 144 7.58 2.79 14.90
N ASP A 145 8.87 2.49 14.76
CA ASP A 145 9.88 3.45 14.33
C ASP A 145 9.62 3.93 12.90
N HIS A 146 9.25 3.01 12.00
CA HIS A 146 8.88 3.32 10.63
C HIS A 146 7.65 4.22 10.56
N TRP A 147 6.61 3.90 11.33
CA TRP A 147 5.40 4.70 11.45
C TRP A 147 5.66 6.10 12.03
N ASN A 148 6.46 6.19 13.10
CA ASN A 148 6.85 7.47 13.69
C ASN A 148 7.63 8.35 12.71
N ARG A 149 8.46 7.77 11.83
CA ARG A 149 9.15 8.52 10.77
C ARG A 149 8.17 9.09 9.75
N ILE A 150 7.15 8.33 9.38
CA ILE A 150 6.09 8.80 8.47
C ILE A 150 5.34 9.98 9.09
N ILE A 151 4.89 9.85 10.35
CA ILE A 151 4.18 10.94 11.04
C ILE A 151 5.05 12.18 11.14
N ARG A 152 6.31 12.04 11.57
CA ARG A 152 7.21 13.18 11.68
C ARG A 152 7.41 13.88 10.34
N LYS A 153 7.61 13.13 9.24
CA LYS A 153 7.69 13.72 7.89
C LYS A 153 6.44 14.52 7.54
N ARG A 154 5.24 14.08 7.95
CA ARG A 154 3.98 14.80 7.74
C ARG A 154 3.92 16.08 8.55
N ASP A 155 4.29 16.04 9.83
CA ASP A 155 4.17 17.18 10.74
C ASP A 155 5.22 18.29 10.47
N THR A 156 6.42 17.96 9.98
CA THR A 156 7.46 18.98 9.67
C THR A 156 7.23 19.77 8.38
N ASN A 157 6.20 19.43 7.60
CA ASN A 157 5.90 20.08 6.31
C ASN A 157 4.56 20.85 6.32
N LEU A 158 3.99 21.06 7.52
CA LEU A 158 2.90 22.01 7.80
C LEU A 158 3.48 23.32 8.34
#